data_AF-A0A1H1L4J3-F1
#
_entry.id   AF-A0A1H1L4J3-F1
#
_cell.length_a   1.000
_cell.length_b   1.000
_cell.length_c   1.000
_cell.angle_alpha   90.00
_cell.angle_beta   90.00
_cell.angle_gamma   90.00
#
_symmetry.space_group_name_H-M   'P 1'
#
loop_
_entity.id
_entity.type
_entity.pdbx_description
1 polymer ?
#
loop_
_entity_poly.entity_id
_entity_poly.type
_entity_poly.pdbx_seq_one_letter_code
_entity_poly.pdbx_strand_id
1 'polypeptide(L)'
;MTVHVGDRIVLAHEPHRARRRHGTVREVLGTPESPEYRVAWDDGHESFICPGPEAIVLPAGTDDTDDTARIPEARSEEGQGSVRVGRHDPVERIMRSPVRTVDATSTLRTAAELLAEAEVGALVVNRNGVPVGILSERDIVRALAGGGDPDEVWSADVIGMDTVWASPSDPILQVAGLMRRHYVRHVPLRTRVHPAVVGIVSARDVLAVLYDSR
;
A
#
# COMPACT_ATOMS: atom_id res chain seq x y z
N MET A 1 10.74 -14.41 -11.36
CA MET A 1 9.67 -15.36 -10.99
C MET A 1 8.46 -15.01 -11.84
N THR A 2 7.88 -15.96 -12.59
CA THR A 2 6.75 -15.68 -13.49
C THR A 2 5.45 -15.96 -12.76
N VAL A 3 4.61 -14.94 -12.59
CA VAL A 3 3.31 -15.02 -11.91
C VAL A 3 2.21 -15.13 -12.97
N HIS A 4 1.21 -15.98 -12.72
CA HIS A 4 0.09 -16.23 -13.62
C HIS A 4 -1.25 -15.90 -12.94
N VAL A 5 -2.28 -15.68 -13.76
CA VAL A 5 -3.66 -15.56 -13.27
C VAL A 5 -4.07 -16.85 -12.59
N GLY A 6 -4.66 -16.74 -11.39
CA GLY A 6 -5.04 -17.87 -10.54
C GLY A 6 -4.02 -18.22 -9.45
N ASP A 7 -2.79 -17.72 -9.54
CA ASP A 7 -1.79 -17.91 -8.48
C ASP A 7 -2.23 -17.21 -7.17
N ARG A 8 -1.87 -17.78 -6.02
CA ARG A 8 -2.10 -17.21 -4.69
C ARG A 8 -0.91 -16.33 -4.31
N ILE A 9 -1.18 -15.11 -3.83
CA ILE A 9 -0.16 -14.20 -3.28
C ILE A 9 -0.33 -14.12 -1.77
N VAL A 10 0.78 -14.32 -1.07
CA VAL A 10 0.90 -14.16 0.37
C VAL A 10 1.85 -13.00 0.66
N LEU A 11 1.33 -11.95 1.29
CA LEU A 11 2.12 -10.83 1.76
C LEU A 11 2.31 -10.93 3.27
N ALA A 12 3.57 -11.02 3.71
CA ALA A 12 3.94 -10.83 5.10
C ALA A 12 4.12 -9.33 5.38
N HIS A 13 3.47 -8.81 6.43
CA HIS A 13 3.88 -7.52 6.97
C HIS A 13 5.15 -7.70 7.81
N GLU A 14 5.99 -6.65 7.82
CA GLU A 14 7.17 -6.46 8.68
C GLU A 14 6.98 -6.95 10.14
N PRO A 15 8.09 -7.21 10.88
CA PRO A 15 8.17 -8.15 12.01
C PRO A 15 7.25 -7.88 13.22
N HIS A 16 6.58 -6.73 13.26
CA HIS A 16 5.65 -6.36 14.34
C HIS A 16 4.21 -6.81 14.11
N ARG A 17 3.84 -7.34 12.92
CA ARG A 17 2.46 -7.72 12.60
C ARG A 17 2.37 -9.08 11.92
N ALA A 18 2.14 -10.12 12.72
CA ALA A 18 1.98 -11.52 12.32
C ALA A 18 0.69 -11.87 11.54
N ARG A 19 0.05 -10.93 10.82
CA ARG A 19 -1.10 -11.25 9.97
C ARG A 19 -0.69 -11.22 8.50
N ARG A 20 -0.37 -12.40 7.98
CA ARG A 20 -0.20 -12.64 6.54
C ARG A 20 -1.52 -12.36 5.84
N ARG A 21 -1.49 -11.67 4.69
CA ARG A 21 -2.66 -11.45 3.85
C ARG A 21 -2.55 -12.30 2.60
N HIS A 22 -3.65 -12.98 2.30
CA HIS A 22 -3.74 -13.96 1.23
C HIS A 22 -4.73 -13.43 0.19
N GLY A 23 -4.38 -13.60 -1.08
CA GLY A 23 -5.26 -13.22 -2.19
C GLY A 23 -4.93 -13.98 -3.46
N THR A 24 -5.83 -13.91 -4.43
CA THR A 24 -5.70 -14.59 -5.73
C THR A 24 -5.42 -13.58 -6.83
N VAL A 25 -4.42 -13.85 -7.68
CA VAL A 25 -4.11 -13.03 -8.86
C VAL A 25 -5.26 -13.15 -9.86
N ARG A 26 -5.90 -12.03 -10.15
CA ARG A 26 -6.93 -11.87 -11.18
C ARG A 26 -6.37 -11.45 -12.51
N GLU A 27 -5.31 -10.64 -12.50
CA GLU A 27 -4.72 -10.08 -13.71
C GLU A 27 -3.22 -9.80 -13.51
N VAL A 28 -2.44 -10.03 -14.57
CA VAL A 28 -1.01 -9.71 -14.63
C VAL A 28 -0.82 -8.55 -15.59
N LEU A 29 -0.43 -7.39 -15.06
CA LEU A 29 -0.48 -6.10 -15.76
C LEU A 29 0.90 -5.50 -16.01
N GLY A 30 1.87 -5.81 -15.16
CA GLY A 30 3.22 -5.24 -15.21
C GLY A 30 4.19 -5.98 -16.12
N THR A 31 5.41 -5.46 -16.20
CA THR A 31 6.54 -6.11 -16.88
C THR A 31 7.33 -6.97 -15.88
N PRO A 32 8.23 -7.87 -16.34
CA PRO A 32 9.11 -8.60 -15.43
C PRO A 32 9.98 -7.71 -14.54
N GLU A 33 10.33 -6.50 -15.00
CA GLU A 33 11.15 -5.52 -14.28
C GLU A 33 10.33 -4.62 -13.33
N SER A 34 9.02 -4.53 -13.54
CA SER A 34 8.09 -3.76 -12.72
C SER A 34 6.76 -4.52 -12.63
N PRO A 35 6.72 -5.64 -11.87
CA PRO A 35 5.54 -6.49 -11.80
C PRO A 35 4.38 -5.74 -11.13
N GLU A 36 3.22 -5.79 -11.75
CA GLU A 36 1.97 -5.21 -11.25
C GLU A 36 0.87 -6.26 -11.43
N TYR A 37 0.16 -6.57 -10.36
CA TYR A 37 -0.89 -7.60 -10.34
C TYR A 37 -2.17 -7.03 -9.76
N ARG A 38 -3.32 -7.39 -10.34
CA ARG A 38 -4.62 -7.22 -9.69
C ARG A 38 -4.89 -8.45 -8.84
N VAL A 39 -5.08 -8.26 -7.54
CA VAL A 39 -5.29 -9.33 -6.55
C VAL A 39 -6.64 -9.16 -5.88
N ALA A 40 -7.42 -10.23 -5.84
CA ALA A 40 -8.62 -10.33 -5.02
C ALA A 40 -8.25 -10.96 -3.66
N TRP A 41 -8.41 -10.20 -2.59
CA TRP A 41 -8.06 -10.61 -1.23
C TRP A 41 -9.18 -11.43 -0.58
N ASP A 42 -8.80 -12.31 0.35
CA ASP A 42 -9.74 -13.23 1.02
C ASP A 42 -10.77 -12.53 1.92
N ASP A 43 -10.53 -11.28 2.31
CA ASP A 43 -11.47 -10.40 3.02
C ASP A 43 -12.38 -9.60 2.06
N GLY A 44 -12.40 -9.96 0.77
CA GLY A 44 -13.41 -9.54 -0.20
C GLY A 44 -13.11 -8.25 -0.96
N HIS A 45 -12.02 -7.53 -0.65
CA HIS A 45 -11.59 -6.38 -1.45
C HIS A 45 -10.60 -6.79 -2.54
N GLU A 46 -10.51 -5.99 -3.59
CA GLU A 46 -9.47 -6.13 -4.63
C GLU A 46 -8.50 -4.96 -4.59
N SER A 47 -7.22 -5.22 -4.87
CA SER A 47 -6.23 -4.15 -5.05
C SER A 47 -5.21 -4.49 -6.12
N PHE A 48 -4.55 -3.46 -6.64
CA PHE A 48 -3.34 -3.63 -7.44
C PHE A 48 -2.14 -3.64 -6.51
N ILE A 49 -1.17 -4.50 -6.77
CA ILE A 49 0.07 -4.57 -5.99
C ILE A 49 1.29 -4.66 -6.90
N CYS A 50 2.38 -4.04 -6.45
CA CYS A 50 3.72 -4.42 -6.85
C CYS A 50 4.30 -5.27 -5.71
N PRO A 51 4.54 -6.57 -5.90
CA PRO A 51 5.10 -7.43 -4.86
C PRO A 51 6.48 -6.91 -4.44
N GLY A 52 6.68 -6.70 -3.13
CA GLY A 52 8.01 -6.50 -2.57
C GLY A 52 8.82 -7.81 -2.58
N PRO A 53 10.12 -7.78 -2.23
CA PRO A 53 10.97 -8.98 -2.18
C PRO A 53 10.45 -10.06 -1.21
N GLU A 54 9.65 -9.68 -0.23
CA GLU A 54 9.05 -10.57 0.78
C GLU A 54 7.74 -11.24 0.33
N ALA A 55 7.26 -10.92 -0.88
CA ALA A 55 6.02 -11.50 -1.40
C ALA A 55 6.23 -12.95 -1.84
N ILE A 56 5.39 -13.86 -1.32
CA ILE A 56 5.39 -15.27 -1.72
C ILE A 56 4.27 -15.48 -2.72
N VAL A 57 4.57 -16.18 -3.81
CA VAL A 57 3.56 -16.59 -4.82
C VAL A 57 3.48 -18.11 -4.84
N LEU A 58 2.26 -18.63 -4.69
CA LEU A 58 1.95 -20.05 -4.72
C LEU A 58 1.15 -20.34 -6.00
N PRO A 59 1.48 -21.38 -6.78
CA PRO A 59 0.75 -21.71 -8.00
C PRO A 59 -0.75 -21.97 -7.79
N ALA A 60 -1.55 -21.73 -8.83
CA ALA A 60 -2.96 -22.08 -8.83
C ALA A 60 -3.17 -23.58 -8.50
N GLY A 61 -4.07 -23.88 -7.55
CA GLY A 61 -4.41 -25.26 -7.17
C GLY A 61 -3.51 -25.89 -6.09
N THR A 62 -2.57 -25.13 -5.52
CA THR A 62 -1.88 -25.55 -4.29
C THR A 62 -2.90 -25.53 -3.14
N ASP A 63 -3.08 -26.66 -2.47
CA ASP A 63 -4.10 -26.82 -1.42
C ASP A 63 -3.75 -25.95 -0.21
N ASP A 64 -4.68 -25.07 0.14
CA ASP A 64 -4.48 -24.00 1.11
C ASP A 64 -4.64 -24.45 2.58
N THR A 65 -4.92 -25.73 2.74
CA THR A 65 -5.13 -26.42 4.02
C THR A 65 -3.82 -26.93 4.63
N ASP A 66 -2.71 -26.82 3.91
CA ASP A 66 -1.41 -27.20 4.42
C ASP A 66 -0.71 -26.02 5.13
N ASP A 67 -1.09 -25.78 6.38
CA ASP A 67 -0.30 -25.01 7.35
C ASP A 67 1.11 -25.62 7.57
N THR A 68 1.39 -26.77 6.94
CA THR A 68 2.68 -27.47 6.93
C THR A 68 3.38 -27.51 5.58
N ALA A 69 3.13 -26.56 4.67
CA ALA A 69 4.09 -26.22 3.63
C ALA A 69 5.39 -25.73 4.31
N ARG A 70 6.20 -26.71 4.74
CA ARG A 70 7.55 -26.56 5.26
C ARG A 70 8.33 -25.81 4.20
N ILE A 71 8.42 -24.49 4.38
CA ILE A 71 9.64 -23.78 4.05
C ILE A 71 10.74 -24.63 4.73
N PRO A 72 11.76 -25.12 3.99
CA PRO A 72 12.86 -25.84 4.63
C PRO A 72 13.32 -24.99 5.80
N GLU A 73 13.35 -25.57 7.01
CA GLU A 73 13.87 -24.91 8.20
C GLU A 73 15.12 -24.17 7.77
N ALA A 74 15.06 -22.85 7.89
CA ALA A 74 16.13 -21.98 7.47
C ALA A 74 17.41 -22.60 8.00
N ARG A 75 18.25 -23.14 7.10
CA ARG A 75 19.66 -23.27 7.43
C ARG A 75 20.01 -21.90 7.94
N SER A 76 20.50 -21.89 9.17
CA SER A 76 21.14 -20.74 9.76
C SER A 76 22.36 -20.43 8.90
N GLU A 77 22.12 -19.79 7.76
CA GLU A 77 23.11 -19.09 6.98
C GLU A 77 23.16 -17.71 7.58
N GLU A 78 24.04 -17.61 8.57
CA GLU A 78 24.73 -16.40 8.96
C GLU A 78 24.98 -15.52 7.72
N GLY A 79 24.47 -14.28 7.76
CA GLY A 79 24.99 -13.20 6.91
C GLY A 79 24.17 -12.80 5.68
N GLN A 80 22.84 -12.67 5.76
CA GLN A 80 22.13 -11.75 4.86
C GLN A 80 22.11 -10.37 5.50
N GLY A 81 23.16 -9.59 5.25
CA GLY A 81 23.20 -8.20 5.65
C GLY A 81 21.96 -7.50 5.10
N SER A 82 21.10 -6.98 5.98
CA SER A 82 19.98 -6.13 5.59
C SER A 82 20.51 -5.10 4.60
N VAL A 83 20.10 -5.17 3.33
CA VAL A 83 20.55 -4.20 2.33
C VAL A 83 20.07 -2.85 2.81
N ARG A 84 20.96 -2.04 3.39
CA ARG A 84 20.63 -0.74 3.95
C ARG A 84 19.97 0.08 2.85
N VAL A 85 18.69 0.42 3.08
CA VAL A 85 17.96 1.29 2.16
C VAL A 85 18.53 2.69 2.34
N GLY A 86 19.05 3.27 1.26
CA GLY A 86 19.59 4.62 1.24
C GLY A 86 18.59 5.63 0.71
N ARG A 87 18.80 6.91 1.02
CA ARG A 87 17.92 8.02 0.56
C ARG A 87 17.78 8.16 -0.97
N HIS A 88 18.67 7.57 -1.75
CA HIS A 88 18.65 7.59 -3.21
C HIS A 88 17.99 6.34 -3.81
N ASP A 89 17.65 5.35 -2.98
CA ASP A 89 16.96 4.16 -3.45
C ASP A 89 15.51 4.49 -3.85
N PRO A 90 14.91 3.64 -4.70
CA PRO A 90 13.49 3.70 -5.04
C PRO A 90 12.58 3.66 -3.81
N VAL A 91 11.51 4.47 -3.84
CA VAL A 91 10.55 4.56 -2.74
C VAL A 91 9.72 3.29 -2.55
N GLU A 92 9.58 2.45 -3.57
CA GLU A 92 8.93 1.14 -3.47
C GLU A 92 9.59 0.21 -2.44
N ARG A 93 10.89 0.42 -2.13
CA ARG A 93 11.59 -0.36 -1.10
C ARG A 93 11.06 -0.12 0.31
N ILE A 94 10.31 0.97 0.52
CA ILE A 94 9.76 1.36 1.83
C ILE A 94 8.25 1.62 1.80
N MET A 95 7.60 1.37 0.66
CA MET A 95 6.16 1.58 0.54
C MET A 95 5.38 0.51 1.31
N ARG A 96 4.15 0.85 1.67
CA ARG A 96 3.19 -0.10 2.22
C ARG A 96 2.23 -0.56 1.14
N SER A 97 2.06 -1.87 1.03
CA SER A 97 1.07 -2.54 0.19
C SER A 97 0.49 -3.74 0.96
N PRO A 98 -0.77 -4.14 0.70
CA PRO A 98 -1.75 -3.47 -0.16
C PRO A 98 -2.28 -2.18 0.47
N VAL A 99 -2.69 -1.22 -0.36
CA VAL A 99 -3.18 0.08 0.12
C VAL A 99 -4.60 -0.07 0.67
N ARG A 100 -4.86 0.55 1.82
CA ARG A 100 -6.21 0.63 2.38
C ARG A 100 -7.04 1.64 1.59
N THR A 101 -8.23 1.22 1.20
CA THR A 101 -9.12 2.00 0.34
C THR A 101 -10.46 2.22 1.00
N VAL A 102 -11.18 3.25 0.53
CA VAL A 102 -12.56 3.55 0.91
C VAL A 102 -13.32 4.01 -0.33
N ASP A 103 -14.62 3.73 -0.41
CA ASP A 103 -15.43 4.20 -1.52
C ASP A 103 -15.72 5.71 -1.40
N ALA A 104 -15.78 6.39 -2.55
CA ALA A 104 -16.07 7.81 -2.68
C ALA A 104 -17.36 8.24 -1.98
N THR A 105 -18.33 7.33 -1.85
CA THR A 105 -19.64 7.56 -1.23
C THR A 105 -19.73 7.08 0.23
N SER A 106 -18.63 6.55 0.79
CA SER A 106 -18.58 6.20 2.22
C SER A 106 -18.55 7.46 3.08
N THR A 107 -19.20 7.42 4.23
CA THR A 107 -19.24 8.54 5.18
C THR A 107 -17.88 8.76 5.85
N LEU A 108 -17.67 9.95 6.44
CA LEU A 108 -16.45 10.21 7.21
C LEU A 108 -16.35 9.32 8.45
N ARG A 109 -17.48 8.91 9.06
CA ARG A 109 -17.49 7.94 10.16
C ARG A 109 -16.88 6.62 9.72
N THR A 110 -17.37 6.03 8.62
CA THR A 110 -16.83 4.78 8.08
C THR A 110 -15.35 4.92 7.73
N ALA A 111 -14.94 6.03 7.13
CA ALA A 111 -13.54 6.28 6.85
C ALA A 111 -12.69 6.37 8.13
N ALA A 112 -13.18 7.04 9.19
CA ALA A 112 -12.48 7.15 10.46
C ALA A 112 -12.34 5.78 11.17
N GLU A 113 -13.38 4.95 11.11
CA GLU A 113 -13.35 3.58 11.60
C GLU A 113 -12.30 2.75 10.86
N LEU A 114 -12.27 2.81 9.53
CA LEU A 114 -11.26 2.12 8.72
C LEU A 114 -9.82 2.59 9.02
N LEU A 115 -9.61 3.90 9.21
CA LEU A 115 -8.30 4.44 9.62
C LEU A 115 -7.86 3.85 10.96
N ALA A 116 -8.77 3.83 11.95
CA ALA A 116 -8.50 3.33 13.29
C ALA A 116 -8.26 1.81 13.31
N GLU A 117 -9.12 1.03 12.65
CA GLU A 117 -9.02 -0.42 12.56
C GLU A 117 -7.75 -0.88 11.85
N ALA A 118 -7.38 -0.21 10.77
CA ALA A 118 -6.16 -0.53 10.04
C ALA A 118 -4.89 0.06 10.68
N GLU A 119 -5.04 0.97 11.65
CA GLU A 119 -3.97 1.76 12.27
C GLU A 119 -3.11 2.49 11.21
N VAL A 120 -3.79 3.13 10.24
CA VAL A 120 -3.16 3.91 9.15
C VAL A 120 -3.63 5.35 9.18
N GLY A 121 -2.80 6.28 8.72
CA GLY A 121 -3.11 7.72 8.75
C GLY A 121 -3.76 8.25 7.46
N ALA A 122 -3.98 7.40 6.47
CA ALA A 122 -4.60 7.75 5.20
C ALA A 122 -5.21 6.53 4.49
N LEU A 123 -6.29 6.79 3.74
CA LEU A 123 -6.96 5.86 2.83
C LEU A 123 -6.90 6.40 1.41
N VAL A 124 -6.81 5.50 0.43
CA VAL A 124 -7.06 5.85 -0.98
C VAL A 124 -8.56 5.83 -1.23
N VAL A 125 -9.10 6.93 -1.73
CA VAL A 125 -10.51 7.03 -2.10
C VAL A 125 -10.69 6.52 -3.52
N ASN A 126 -11.57 5.55 -3.69
CA ASN A 126 -11.93 4.97 -4.99
C ASN A 126 -13.32 5.42 -5.41
N ARG A 127 -13.51 5.75 -6.69
CA ARG A 127 -14.83 5.96 -7.30
C ARG A 127 -14.98 4.95 -8.44
N ASN A 128 -15.95 4.05 -8.33
CA ASN A 128 -16.17 2.98 -9.32
C ASN A 128 -14.90 2.15 -9.59
N GLY A 129 -14.15 1.83 -8.53
CA GLY A 129 -12.89 1.08 -8.61
C GLY A 129 -11.68 1.88 -9.10
N VAL A 130 -11.83 3.16 -9.43
CA VAL A 130 -10.73 4.03 -9.86
C VAL A 130 -10.26 4.91 -8.70
N PRO A 131 -8.96 4.96 -8.39
CA PRO A 131 -8.43 5.88 -7.39
C PRO A 131 -8.64 7.34 -7.80
N VAL A 132 -9.30 8.12 -6.95
CA VAL A 132 -9.59 9.54 -7.19
C VAL A 132 -8.85 10.48 -6.24
N GLY A 133 -8.29 9.97 -5.14
CA GLY A 133 -7.48 10.79 -4.24
C GLY A 133 -7.12 10.08 -2.95
N ILE A 134 -6.62 10.86 -1.98
CA ILE A 134 -6.36 10.40 -0.62
C ILE A 134 -7.28 11.13 0.35
N LEU A 135 -7.78 10.38 1.32
CA LEU A 135 -8.40 10.87 2.53
C LEU A 135 -7.48 10.61 3.72
N SER A 136 -7.06 11.64 4.43
CA SER A 136 -6.24 11.53 5.64
C SER A 136 -6.98 11.94 6.90
N GLU A 137 -6.44 11.57 8.07
CA GLU A 137 -6.93 12.04 9.38
C GLU A 137 -7.15 13.56 9.40
N ARG A 138 -6.25 14.32 8.76
CA ARG A 138 -6.31 15.78 8.71
C ARG A 138 -7.53 16.28 7.93
N ASP A 139 -7.93 15.57 6.90
CA ASP A 139 -9.05 15.96 6.05
C ASP A 139 -10.36 15.74 6.81
N ILE A 140 -10.47 14.63 7.56
CA ILE A 140 -11.59 14.38 8.48
C ILE A 140 -11.67 15.50 9.55
N VAL A 141 -10.55 15.80 10.21
CA VAL A 141 -10.51 16.88 11.22
C VAL A 141 -10.94 18.23 10.63
N ARG A 142 -10.51 18.56 9.41
CA ARG A 142 -10.90 19.80 8.72
C ARG A 142 -12.38 19.84 8.38
N ALA A 143 -12.94 18.73 7.89
CA ALA A 143 -14.35 18.63 7.55
C ALA A 143 -15.23 18.83 8.80
N LEU A 144 -14.89 18.17 9.91
CA LEU A 144 -15.58 18.33 11.19
C LEU A 144 -15.46 19.76 11.74
N ALA A 145 -14.26 20.35 11.67
CA ALA A 145 -14.05 21.74 12.08
C ALA A 145 -14.85 22.75 11.22
N GLY A 146 -15.16 22.39 9.97
CA GLY A 146 -16.04 23.14 9.08
C GLY A 146 -17.54 22.93 9.33
N GLY A 147 -17.92 22.12 10.33
CA GLY A 147 -19.32 21.81 10.66
C GLY A 147 -19.92 20.67 9.85
N GLY A 148 -19.10 19.89 9.12
CA GLY A 148 -19.58 18.71 8.41
C GLY A 148 -20.03 17.62 9.38
N ASP A 149 -21.19 17.02 9.11
CA ASP A 149 -21.66 15.85 9.85
C ASP A 149 -20.91 14.60 9.36
N PRO A 150 -20.22 13.85 10.25
CA PRO A 150 -19.48 12.65 9.85
C PRO A 150 -20.36 11.54 9.26
N ASP A 151 -21.66 11.56 9.51
CA ASP A 151 -22.61 10.56 9.02
C ASP A 151 -23.26 10.94 7.68
N GLU A 152 -23.13 12.21 7.25
CA GLU A 152 -23.72 12.69 5.99
C GLU A 152 -22.66 13.04 4.94
N VAL A 153 -21.49 13.52 5.35
CA VAL A 153 -20.42 13.95 4.44
C VAL A 153 -19.73 12.74 3.82
N TRP A 154 -19.62 12.74 2.50
CA TRP A 154 -18.94 11.68 1.76
C TRP A 154 -17.43 11.88 1.71
N SER A 155 -16.71 10.76 1.66
CA SER A 155 -15.25 10.72 1.58
C SER A 155 -14.71 11.54 0.41
N ALA A 156 -15.38 11.50 -0.75
CA ALA A 156 -14.95 12.25 -1.94
C ALA A 156 -15.21 13.76 -1.89
N ASP A 157 -16.01 14.26 -0.94
CA ASP A 157 -16.29 15.70 -0.82
C ASP A 157 -15.21 16.44 -0.02
N VAL A 158 -14.38 15.69 0.70
CA VAL A 158 -13.35 16.23 1.60
C VAL A 158 -11.93 15.93 1.12
N ILE A 159 -11.75 15.09 0.09
CA ILE A 159 -10.42 14.86 -0.48
C ILE A 159 -9.88 16.18 -1.05
N GLY A 160 -8.60 16.46 -0.79
CA GLY A 160 -7.93 17.59 -1.41
C GLY A 160 -7.81 17.39 -2.92
N MET A 161 -8.20 18.41 -3.70
CA MET A 161 -8.14 18.39 -5.18
C MET A 161 -6.73 18.13 -5.74
N ASP A 162 -5.69 18.42 -4.97
CA ASP A 162 -4.29 18.28 -5.37
C ASP A 162 -3.61 17.10 -4.67
N THR A 163 -4.14 15.88 -4.84
CA THR A 163 -3.43 14.68 -4.39
C THR A 163 -2.09 14.61 -5.11
N VAL A 164 -1.00 14.63 -4.34
CA VAL A 164 0.37 14.49 -4.85
C VAL A 164 0.66 13.02 -5.05
N TRP A 165 1.12 12.64 -6.24
CA TRP A 165 1.47 11.26 -6.59
C TRP A 165 2.98 11.13 -6.80
N ALA A 166 3.53 9.94 -6.58
CA ALA A 166 4.89 9.59 -6.96
C ALA A 166 4.93 8.26 -7.74
N SER A 167 6.03 8.03 -8.45
CA SER A 167 6.34 6.75 -9.06
C SER A 167 7.00 5.82 -8.03
N PRO A 168 6.74 4.48 -8.07
CA PRO A 168 7.46 3.51 -7.23
C PRO A 168 9.00 3.60 -7.36
N SER A 169 9.47 3.99 -8.55
CA SER A 169 10.90 4.17 -8.85
C SER A 169 11.46 5.54 -8.47
N ASP A 170 10.65 6.49 -7.99
CA ASP A 170 11.14 7.80 -7.55
C ASP A 170 12.05 7.63 -6.31
N PRO A 171 13.19 8.35 -6.22
CA PRO A 171 14.05 8.30 -5.04
C PRO A 171 13.34 8.74 -3.76
N ILE A 172 13.61 8.05 -2.65
CA ILE A 172 13.05 8.37 -1.32
C ILE A 172 13.24 9.84 -0.95
N LEU A 173 14.43 10.42 -1.22
CA LEU A 173 14.71 11.83 -0.95
C LEU A 173 13.83 12.79 -1.78
N GLN A 174 13.50 12.41 -3.02
CA GLN A 174 12.60 13.20 -3.87
C GLN A 174 11.18 13.19 -3.29
N VAL A 175 10.69 12.02 -2.89
CA VAL A 175 9.37 11.88 -2.26
C VAL A 175 9.29 12.64 -0.93
N ALA A 176 10.35 12.62 -0.13
CA ALA A 176 10.47 13.47 1.06
C ALA A 176 10.33 14.98 0.71
N GLY A 177 10.95 15.40 -0.40
CA GLY A 177 10.83 16.75 -0.94
C GLY A 177 9.40 17.11 -1.35
N LEU A 178 8.67 16.17 -1.98
CA LEU A 178 7.26 16.33 -2.33
C LEU A 178 6.38 16.49 -1.08
N MET A 179 6.55 15.61 -0.09
CA MET A 179 5.84 15.69 1.20
C MET A 179 6.02 17.06 1.86
N ARG A 180 7.27 17.55 1.92
CA ARG A 180 7.59 18.86 2.49
C ARG A 180 6.97 20.00 1.70
N ARG A 181 7.08 20.00 0.37
CA ARG A 181 6.60 21.09 -0.49
C ARG A 181 5.08 21.24 -0.47
N HIS A 182 4.37 20.11 -0.46
CA HIS A 182 2.90 20.10 -0.54
C HIS A 182 2.23 19.94 0.83
N TYR A 183 2.99 19.92 1.92
CA TYR A 183 2.49 19.74 3.28
C TYR A 183 1.60 18.48 3.41
N VAL A 184 2.04 17.37 2.83
CA VAL A 184 1.36 16.07 2.89
C VAL A 184 2.24 15.06 3.62
N ARG A 185 1.61 14.15 4.36
CA ARG A 185 2.30 13.10 5.12
C ARG A 185 2.23 11.73 4.45
N HIS A 186 1.40 11.57 3.44
CA HIS A 186 1.19 10.32 2.74
C HIS A 186 1.21 10.62 1.24
N VAL A 187 1.93 9.80 0.48
CA VAL A 187 2.01 9.89 -0.98
C VAL A 187 1.62 8.52 -1.55
N PRO A 188 0.53 8.44 -2.34
CA PRO A 188 0.19 7.25 -3.07
C PRO A 188 1.13 7.10 -4.28
N LEU A 189 1.47 5.85 -4.56
CA LEU A 189 2.38 5.47 -5.64
C LEU A 189 1.58 4.87 -6.78
N ARG A 190 1.81 5.36 -7.99
CA ARG A 190 1.17 4.86 -9.22
C ARG A 190 2.21 4.60 -10.29
N THR A 191 2.02 3.56 -11.08
CA THR A 191 2.89 3.31 -12.25
C THR A 191 2.51 4.28 -13.37
N ARG A 192 3.38 4.40 -14.38
CA ARG A 192 3.03 5.15 -15.62
C ARG A 192 2.10 4.35 -16.53
N VAL A 193 2.05 3.03 -16.35
CA VAL A 193 1.38 2.09 -17.24
C VAL A 193 -0.09 1.93 -16.86
N HIS A 194 -0.39 1.87 -15.55
CA HIS A 194 -1.74 1.70 -15.05
C HIS A 194 -2.09 2.77 -14.00
N PRO A 195 -3.30 3.35 -14.02
CA PRO A 195 -3.71 4.41 -13.08
C PRO A 195 -3.95 3.90 -11.64
N ALA A 196 -3.71 2.62 -11.37
CA ALA A 196 -3.90 2.06 -10.05
C ALA A 196 -2.83 2.54 -9.06
N VAL A 197 -3.24 2.55 -7.78
CA VAL A 197 -2.31 2.75 -6.68
C VAL A 197 -1.69 1.40 -6.33
N VAL A 198 -0.38 1.31 -6.46
CA VAL A 198 0.39 0.09 -6.18
C VAL A 198 0.99 0.06 -4.77
N GLY A 199 1.04 1.22 -4.11
CA GLY A 199 1.53 1.37 -2.75
C GLY A 199 1.27 2.78 -2.21
N ILE A 200 1.50 2.95 -0.91
CA ILE A 200 1.48 4.26 -0.25
C ILE A 200 2.70 4.37 0.64
N VAL A 201 3.31 5.56 0.69
CA VAL A 201 4.43 5.83 1.60
C VAL A 201 4.08 6.97 2.53
N SER A 202 4.39 6.81 3.82
CA SER A 202 4.18 7.84 4.83
C SER A 202 5.47 8.60 5.14
N ALA A 203 5.33 9.78 5.72
CA ALA A 203 6.45 10.55 6.25
C ALA A 203 7.22 9.75 7.33
N ARG A 204 6.55 8.83 8.03
CA ARG A 204 7.19 7.93 9.01
C ARG A 204 8.13 6.93 8.32
N ASP A 205 7.69 6.31 7.23
CA ASP A 205 8.51 5.36 6.46
C ASP A 205 9.75 6.06 5.89
N VAL A 206 9.56 7.26 5.32
CA VAL A 206 10.66 8.10 4.83
C VAL A 206 11.61 8.51 5.95
N LEU A 207 11.08 8.92 7.12
CA LEU A 207 11.88 9.36 8.25
C LEU A 207 12.76 8.24 8.80
N ALA A 208 12.26 7.00 8.86
CA ALA A 208 13.04 5.84 9.31
C ALA A 208 14.33 5.70 8.48
N VAL A 209 14.24 5.79 7.14
CA VAL A 209 15.41 5.74 6.26
C VAL A 209 16.34 6.94 6.44
N LEU A 210 15.78 8.15 6.47
CA LEU A 210 16.60 9.37 6.52
C LEU A 210 17.29 9.59 7.86
N TYR A 211 16.74 9.03 8.95
CA TYR A 211 17.33 9.09 10.28
C TYR A 211 18.44 8.04 10.47
N ASP A 212 18.22 6.81 9.98
CA ASP A 212 19.19 5.71 10.08
C ASP A 212 20.36 5.82 9.09
N SER A 213 20.28 6.78 8.15
CA SER A 213 21.35 7.10 7.19
C SER A 213 22.44 8.03 7.77
N ARG A 214 22.51 8.22 9.10
CA ARG A 214 23.52 9.03 9.79
C ARG A 214 24.67 8.20 10.36
#